data_AF-A0A663E465-F1
#
_entry.id   AF-A0A663E465-F1
#
_cell.length_a   1.000
_cell.length_b   1.000
_cell.length_c   1.000
_cell.angle_alpha   90.00
_cell.angle_beta   90.00
_cell.angle_gamma   90.00
#
_symmetry.space_group_name_H-M   'P 1'
#
loop_
_entity.id
_entity.type
_entity.pdbx_description
1 polymer ?
#
loop_
_entity_poly.entity_id
_entity_poly.type
_entity_poly.pdbx_seq_one_letter_code
_entity_poly.pdbx_strand_id
1 'polypeptide(L)'
;MPSSKTGSEYWIDGSHRETALEDFYVVGPELGRGATSVVYSCEEKGTGTPYAAKILKKTIDKKIVRTEIGVLLRLSHPNIIKLKEIFETPSEIALVLELVTGGELFDRIVERGFYSERDAAHVVKQILEAVSYLHENGVVHRDLKPENLLYADLSPDAPLKIGDFGLSKIAEVEQKKKRTFRKFTYRGVDLDQLLDMSYEQLMQLYSARQRRRLNRGLRRKQHSLLKRLRKAKKEAPPMEKPEVVKTHLRDMIILPEMVGSMVGVYNGKTFNQVEIKPEMIGHYLGEFSITYKPVKHGRPGIGATHSSRFIPLK
;
A
#
# COMPACT_ATOMS: atom_id res chain seq x y z
N MET A 1 -1.38 15.07 51.07
CA MET A 1 -1.96 14.91 49.72
C MET A 1 -1.92 16.28 49.05
N PRO A 2 -1.11 16.50 48.00
CA PRO A 2 -1.17 17.75 47.26
C PRO A 2 -2.29 17.67 46.21
N SER A 3 -3.07 18.74 46.14
CA SER A 3 -4.17 18.95 45.20
C SER A 3 -3.69 18.88 43.75
N SER A 4 -4.33 18.00 42.98
CA SER A 4 -4.16 17.88 41.54
C SER A 4 -4.56 19.17 40.85
N LYS A 5 -3.57 19.95 40.40
CA LYS A 5 -3.80 21.09 39.51
C LYS A 5 -4.47 20.59 38.23
N THR A 6 -5.62 21.19 37.98
CA THR A 6 -6.50 21.04 36.84
C THR A 6 -5.79 21.35 35.52
N GLY A 7 -5.99 20.46 34.54
CA GLY A 7 -5.97 20.70 33.09
C GLY A 7 -4.91 21.64 32.53
N SER A 8 -3.78 21.10 32.09
CA SER A 8 -2.93 21.77 31.11
C SER A 8 -3.71 21.93 29.79
N GLU A 9 -4.18 23.14 29.52
CA GLU A 9 -4.77 23.57 28.27
C GLU A 9 -3.74 23.53 27.14
N TYR A 10 -3.71 22.41 26.39
CA TYR A 10 -2.90 22.26 25.20
C TYR A 10 -3.57 22.94 24.00
N TRP A 11 -3.42 24.25 23.85
CA TRP A 11 -3.89 25.02 22.69
C TRP A 11 -2.72 25.38 21.77
N ILE A 12 -2.89 25.15 20.47
CA ILE A 12 -1.92 25.54 19.43
C ILE A 12 -2.44 26.85 18.83
N ASP A 13 -1.55 27.83 18.67
CA ASP A 13 -1.84 29.09 17.98
C ASP A 13 -2.44 28.81 16.58
N GLY A 14 -3.59 29.39 16.25
CA GLY A 14 -4.32 29.13 15.00
C GLY A 14 -5.39 28.01 15.03
N SER A 15 -5.86 27.58 16.21
CA SER A 15 -6.98 26.62 16.34
C SER A 15 -8.12 27.18 17.19
N HIS A 16 -9.31 27.25 16.59
CA HIS A 16 -10.55 27.79 17.15
C HIS A 16 -11.52 26.65 17.47
N ARG A 17 -12.05 26.62 18.69
CA ARG A 17 -12.99 25.57 19.14
C ARG A 17 -14.34 26.17 19.49
N GLU A 18 -15.41 25.43 19.19
CA GLU A 18 -16.79 25.81 19.50
C GLU A 18 -17.18 27.19 18.95
N THR A 19 -16.47 27.63 17.92
CA THR A 19 -16.65 28.90 17.22
C THR A 19 -16.95 28.59 15.77
N ALA A 20 -17.88 29.34 15.19
CA ALA A 20 -18.31 29.13 13.83
C ALA A 20 -17.29 29.76 12.86
N LEU A 21 -17.02 29.09 11.74
CA LEU A 21 -16.15 29.65 10.69
C LEU A 21 -16.70 31.01 10.22
N GLU A 22 -18.02 31.10 10.17
CA GLU A 22 -18.81 32.25 9.74
C GLU A 22 -18.62 33.46 10.66
N ASP A 23 -18.11 33.29 11.88
CA ASP A 23 -17.80 34.42 12.76
C ASP A 23 -16.61 35.22 12.21
N PHE A 24 -15.66 34.54 11.57
CA PHE A 24 -14.39 35.10 11.08
C PHE A 24 -14.32 35.26 9.56
N TYR A 25 -15.10 34.47 8.82
CA TYR A 25 -15.06 34.42 7.37
C TYR A 25 -16.43 34.65 6.74
N VAL A 26 -16.44 35.25 5.55
CA VAL A 26 -17.59 35.26 4.65
C VAL A 26 -17.43 34.06 3.71
N VAL A 27 -18.29 33.06 3.84
CA VAL A 27 -18.25 31.85 3.01
C VAL A 27 -18.89 32.15 1.65
N GLY A 28 -18.17 31.82 0.58
CA GLY A 28 -18.54 32.03 -0.81
C GLY A 28 -19.02 30.74 -1.49
N PRO A 29 -18.96 30.68 -2.84
CA PRO A 29 -19.38 29.51 -3.60
C PRO A 29 -18.54 28.27 -3.32
N GLU A 30 -19.16 27.11 -3.53
CA GLU A 30 -18.52 25.80 -3.51
C GLU A 30 -17.50 25.69 -4.65
N LEU A 31 -16.25 25.36 -4.29
CA LEU A 31 -15.16 25.12 -5.22
C LEU A 31 -15.06 23.63 -5.60
N GLY A 32 -15.50 22.74 -4.71
CA GLY A 32 -15.47 21.32 -4.99
C GLY A 32 -16.06 20.47 -3.87
N ARG A 33 -16.40 19.22 -4.20
CA ARG A 33 -17.05 18.27 -3.28
C ARG A 33 -16.44 16.89 -3.40
N GLY A 34 -16.02 16.37 -2.25
CA GLY A 34 -15.61 14.99 -2.07
C GLY A 34 -16.66 14.16 -1.34
N ALA A 35 -16.37 12.88 -1.13
CA ALA A 35 -17.28 11.96 -0.44
C ALA A 35 -17.58 12.36 1.03
N THR A 36 -16.62 12.98 1.72
CA THR A 36 -16.72 13.32 3.15
C THR A 36 -16.41 14.79 3.45
N SER A 37 -16.20 15.61 2.43
CA SER A 37 -15.83 17.01 2.59
C SER A 37 -16.36 17.88 1.46
N VAL A 38 -16.59 19.15 1.75
CA VAL A 38 -16.93 20.19 0.77
C VAL A 38 -15.94 21.33 0.92
N VAL A 39 -15.50 21.90 -0.19
CA VAL A 39 -14.58 23.03 -0.22
C VAL A 39 -15.35 24.25 -0.71
N TYR A 40 -15.30 25.34 0.06
CA TYR A 40 -15.86 26.63 -0.29
C TYR A 40 -14.74 27.64 -0.46
N SER A 41 -14.95 28.62 -1.32
CA SER A 41 -14.18 29.87 -1.22
C SER A 41 -14.63 30.62 0.03
N CYS A 42 -13.74 31.40 0.63
CA CYS A 42 -14.11 32.28 1.73
C CYS A 42 -13.22 33.52 1.76
N GLU A 43 -13.71 34.59 2.37
CA GLU A 43 -12.95 35.83 2.57
C GLU A 43 -12.86 36.12 4.07
N GLU A 44 -11.66 36.42 4.55
CA GLU A 44 -11.45 36.80 5.94
C GLU A 44 -12.11 38.16 6.21
N LYS A 45 -12.96 38.23 7.24
CA LYS A 45 -13.62 39.47 7.63
C LYS A 45 -12.59 40.50 8.10
N GLY A 46 -12.80 41.75 7.71
CA GLY A 46 -11.91 42.85 8.04
C GLY A 46 -10.77 43.04 7.03
N THR A 47 -10.03 41.97 6.67
CA THR A 47 -8.94 42.07 5.68
C THR A 47 -9.44 41.90 4.24
N GLY A 48 -10.52 41.15 4.03
CA GLY A 48 -11.01 40.76 2.70
C GLY A 48 -10.09 39.76 1.99
N THR A 49 -9.15 39.14 2.71
CA THR A 49 -8.17 38.23 2.09
C THR A 49 -8.86 36.92 1.68
N PRO A 50 -8.68 36.45 0.43
CA PRO A 50 -9.33 35.25 -0.04
C PRO A 50 -8.62 33.96 0.42
N TYR A 51 -9.42 32.96 0.76
CA TYR A 51 -9.01 31.64 1.24
C TYR A 51 -9.95 30.55 0.71
N ALA A 52 -9.59 29.29 0.96
CA ALA A 52 -10.45 28.14 0.76
C ALA A 52 -10.77 27.48 2.11
N ALA A 53 -12.05 27.27 2.40
CA ALA A 53 -12.52 26.56 3.58
C ALA A 53 -12.91 25.13 3.20
N LYS A 54 -12.12 24.14 3.63
CA LYS A 54 -12.47 22.73 3.49
C LYS A 54 -13.21 22.26 4.74
N ILE A 55 -14.50 21.96 4.60
CA ILE A 55 -15.40 21.50 5.66
C ILE A 55 -15.51 19.98 5.61
N LEU A 56 -15.24 19.32 6.73
CA LEU A 56 -15.30 17.88 6.90
C LEU A 56 -16.38 17.51 7.92
N LYS A 57 -17.23 16.54 7.59
CA LYS A 57 -18.22 16.01 8.53
C LYS A 57 -17.58 14.99 9.46
N LYS A 58 -17.76 15.15 10.78
CA LYS A 58 -17.35 14.15 11.77
C LYS A 58 -18.36 13.01 11.78
N THR A 59 -17.95 11.85 11.26
CA THR A 59 -18.76 10.64 11.27
C THR A 59 -18.63 9.83 12.58
N ILE A 60 -17.60 10.12 13.38
CA ILE A 60 -17.31 9.50 14.68
C ILE A 60 -16.72 10.59 15.58
N ASP A 61 -17.03 10.56 16.90
CA ASP A 61 -16.39 11.34 17.98
C ASP A 61 -14.91 10.97 18.15
N LYS A 62 -14.13 11.12 17.08
CA LYS A 62 -12.67 11.00 17.13
C LYS A 62 -12.17 12.35 17.58
N LYS A 63 -11.70 12.43 18.84
CA LYS A 63 -10.81 13.51 19.26
C LYS A 63 -9.67 13.56 18.25
N ILE A 64 -9.59 14.65 17.50
CA ILE A 64 -8.49 14.84 16.58
C ILE A 64 -7.22 14.92 17.42
N VAL A 65 -6.20 14.15 17.03
CA VAL A 65 -4.92 14.14 17.73
C VAL A 65 -4.26 15.50 17.48
N ARG A 66 -4.39 16.40 18.46
CA ARG A 66 -3.84 17.78 18.46
C ARG A 66 -2.38 17.83 17.97
N THR A 67 -1.60 16.79 18.26
CA THR A 67 -0.19 16.65 17.86
C THR A 67 0.03 16.54 16.35
N GLU A 68 -0.86 15.90 15.59
CA GLU A 68 -0.66 15.69 14.15
C GLU A 68 -1.09 16.89 13.32
N ILE A 69 -2.18 17.56 13.71
CA ILE A 69 -2.62 18.82 13.11
C ILE A 69 -1.59 19.93 13.33
N GLY A 70 -0.97 19.99 14.51
CA GLY A 70 0.07 20.97 14.82
C GLY A 70 1.26 20.93 13.87
N VAL A 71 1.54 19.77 13.26
CA VAL A 71 2.57 19.66 12.22
C VAL A 71 2.11 20.35 10.94
N LEU A 72 0.85 20.16 10.52
CA LEU A 72 0.30 20.76 9.30
C LEU A 72 0.29 22.30 9.36
N LEU A 73 -0.03 22.89 10.51
CA LEU A 73 0.01 24.35 10.71
C LEU A 73 1.42 24.95 10.57
N ARG A 74 2.47 24.13 10.77
CA ARG A 74 3.87 24.56 10.70
C ARG A 74 4.51 24.31 9.35
N LEU A 75 3.86 23.57 8.45
CA LEU A 75 4.38 23.32 7.12
C LEU A 75 4.40 24.62 6.32
N SER A 76 5.56 24.94 5.76
CA SER A 76 5.75 26.10 4.91
C SER A 76 6.72 25.74 3.79
N HIS A 77 6.16 25.59 2.59
CA HIS A 77 6.90 25.27 1.38
C HIS A 77 6.18 25.87 0.17
N PRO A 78 6.89 26.43 -0.82
CA PRO A 78 6.26 27.08 -1.99
C PRO A 78 5.29 26.15 -2.74
N ASN A 79 5.63 24.86 -2.81
CA ASN A 79 4.86 23.84 -3.53
C ASN A 79 3.86 23.06 -2.65
N ILE A 80 3.46 23.60 -1.50
CA ILE A 80 2.48 23.01 -0.58
C ILE A 80 1.41 24.06 -0.29
N ILE A 81 0.12 23.72 -0.40
CA ILE A 81 -0.97 24.60 0.02
C ILE A 81 -0.84 24.86 1.52
N LYS A 82 -0.72 26.14 1.90
CA LYS A 82 -0.56 26.53 3.28
C LYS A 82 -1.87 26.40 4.05
N LEU A 83 -1.81 25.78 5.23
CA LEU A 83 -2.90 25.79 6.22
C LEU A 83 -2.72 27.02 7.12
N LYS A 84 -3.72 27.89 7.16
CA LYS A 84 -3.73 29.09 8.00
C LYS A 84 -4.18 28.75 9.42
N GLU A 85 -5.37 28.19 9.53
CA GLU A 85 -6.04 27.96 10.82
C GLU A 85 -7.13 26.90 10.70
N ILE A 86 -7.65 26.47 11.84
CA ILE A 86 -8.62 25.39 11.93
C ILE A 86 -9.75 25.77 12.87
N PHE A 87 -10.97 25.43 12.44
CA PHE A 87 -12.17 25.51 13.26
C PHE A 87 -12.69 24.11 13.57
N GLU A 88 -13.01 23.87 14.83
CA GLU A 88 -13.58 22.61 15.28
C GLU A 88 -14.91 22.84 16.01
N THR A 89 -15.98 22.25 15.48
CA THR A 89 -17.29 22.14 16.14
C THR A 89 -17.55 20.68 16.52
N PRO A 90 -18.60 20.36 17.31
CA PRO A 90 -18.95 18.97 17.61
C PRO A 90 -19.22 18.10 16.37
N SER A 91 -19.78 18.70 15.31
CA SER A 91 -20.18 17.99 14.09
C SER A 91 -19.18 18.10 12.94
N GLU A 92 -18.34 19.13 12.91
CA GLU A 92 -17.55 19.47 11.73
C GLU A 92 -16.14 19.98 12.07
N ILE A 93 -15.26 19.90 11.07
CA ILE A 93 -13.91 20.47 11.09
C ILE A 93 -13.79 21.34 9.84
N ALA A 94 -13.41 22.60 9.99
CA ALA A 94 -13.07 23.47 8.87
C ALA A 94 -11.57 23.74 8.87
N LEU A 95 -10.93 23.47 7.73
CA LEU A 95 -9.52 23.82 7.47
C LEU A 95 -9.50 25.05 6.58
N VAL A 96 -8.91 26.16 7.06
CA VAL A 96 -8.72 27.36 6.25
C VAL A 96 -7.37 27.28 5.56
N LEU A 97 -7.42 27.21 4.23
CA LEU A 97 -6.29 26.95 3.34
C LEU A 97 -6.04 28.15 2.45
N GLU A 98 -4.80 28.31 2.01
CA GLU A 98 -4.46 29.20 0.90
C GLU A 98 -5.34 28.89 -0.33
N LEU A 99 -5.97 29.93 -0.90
CA LEU A 99 -6.74 29.78 -2.13
C LEU A 99 -5.80 29.75 -3.33
N VAL A 100 -6.00 28.77 -4.21
CA VAL A 100 -5.30 28.65 -5.49
C VAL A 100 -6.31 28.71 -6.63
N THR A 101 -5.97 29.41 -7.71
CA THR A 101 -6.91 29.72 -8.83
C THR A 101 -6.40 29.25 -10.19
N GLY A 102 -5.23 28.63 -10.25
CA GLY A 102 -4.60 28.18 -11.49
C GLY A 102 -5.14 26.87 -12.06
N GLY A 103 -6.11 26.25 -11.40
CA GLY A 103 -6.71 24.98 -11.80
C GLY A 103 -5.79 23.78 -11.61
N GLU A 104 -6.24 22.62 -12.09
CA GLU A 104 -5.53 21.35 -11.98
C GLU A 104 -4.37 21.26 -12.98
N LEU A 105 -3.30 20.55 -12.57
CA LEU A 105 -2.16 20.27 -13.43
C LEU A 105 -2.58 19.62 -14.75
N PHE A 106 -3.48 18.64 -14.67
CA PHE A 106 -3.86 17.83 -15.83
C PHE A 106 -4.61 18.66 -16.87
N ASP A 107 -5.57 19.48 -16.45
CA ASP A 107 -6.35 20.34 -17.34
C ASP A 107 -5.43 21.30 -18.11
N ARG A 108 -4.46 21.89 -17.41
CA ARG A 108 -3.50 22.81 -18.02
C ARG A 108 -2.58 22.14 -19.04
N ILE A 109 -2.23 20.87 -18.82
CA ILE A 109 -1.46 20.07 -19.78
C ILE A 109 -2.30 19.83 -21.04
N VAL A 110 -3.58 19.48 -20.87
CA VAL A 110 -4.50 19.22 -21.98
C VAL A 110 -4.72 20.48 -22.81
N GLU A 111 -4.93 21.64 -22.18
CA GLU A 111 -5.18 22.91 -22.86
C GLU A 111 -3.99 23.42 -23.70
N ARG A 112 -2.75 23.17 -23.27
CA ARG A 112 -1.55 23.65 -23.98
C ARG A 112 -1.32 22.96 -25.33
N GLY A 113 -1.91 21.79 -25.57
CA GLY A 113 -1.80 21.01 -26.83
C GLY A 113 -0.43 20.36 -27.09
N PHE A 114 0.67 20.98 -26.63
CA PHE A 114 2.02 20.43 -26.68
C PHE A 114 2.63 20.42 -25.27
N TYR A 115 3.21 19.28 -24.88
CA TYR A 115 3.85 19.10 -23.59
C TYR A 115 5.13 18.29 -23.76
N SER A 116 6.27 18.89 -23.43
CA SER A 116 7.59 18.27 -23.63
C SER A 116 8.06 17.52 -22.38
N GLU A 117 9.04 16.63 -22.55
CA GLU A 117 9.70 15.97 -21.41
C GLU A 117 10.40 16.97 -20.49
N ARG A 118 10.86 18.11 -21.03
CA ARG A 118 11.44 19.20 -20.25
C ARG A 118 10.39 19.84 -19.32
N ASP A 119 9.17 20.02 -19.81
CA ASP A 119 8.06 20.54 -19.01
C ASP A 119 7.67 19.53 -17.92
N ALA A 120 7.59 18.24 -18.28
CA ALA A 120 7.33 17.16 -17.34
C ALA A 120 8.38 17.10 -16.23
N ALA A 121 9.67 17.18 -16.58
CA ALA A 121 10.76 17.18 -15.60
C ALA A 121 10.69 18.36 -14.64
N HIS A 122 10.29 19.55 -15.13
CA HIS A 122 10.13 20.73 -14.28
C HIS A 122 9.00 20.54 -13.25
N VAL A 123 7.85 20.01 -13.67
CA VAL A 123 6.71 19.70 -12.79
C VAL A 123 7.09 18.62 -11.78
N VAL A 124 7.70 17.52 -12.22
CA VAL A 124 8.13 16.41 -11.35
C VAL A 124 9.13 16.90 -10.29
N LYS A 125 10.05 17.79 -10.66
CA LYS A 125 10.98 18.39 -9.70
C LYS A 125 10.24 19.10 -8.56
N GLN A 126 9.26 19.95 -8.87
CA GLN A 126 8.48 20.67 -7.86
C GLN A 126 7.73 19.70 -6.92
N ILE A 127 7.17 18.62 -7.48
CA ILE A 127 6.49 17.57 -6.70
C ILE A 127 7.48 16.89 -5.75
N LEU A 128 8.66 16.51 -6.24
CA LEU A 128 9.67 15.81 -5.44
C LEU A 128 10.25 16.69 -4.33
N GLU A 129 10.47 17.99 -4.58
CA GLU A 129 10.92 18.96 -3.57
C GLU A 129 9.89 19.09 -2.44
N ALA A 130 8.60 19.24 -2.78
CA ALA A 130 7.52 19.27 -1.80
C ALA A 130 7.43 17.97 -0.99
N VAL A 131 7.51 16.82 -1.65
CA VAL A 131 7.45 15.51 -1.00
C VAL A 131 8.66 15.26 -0.09
N SER A 132 9.86 15.68 -0.50
CA SER A 132 11.06 15.63 0.35
C SER A 132 10.86 16.43 1.62
N TYR A 133 10.41 17.67 1.50
CA TYR A 133 10.13 18.55 2.64
C TYR A 133 9.10 17.92 3.61
N LEU A 134 8.02 17.34 3.08
CA LEU A 134 7.03 16.64 3.91
C LEU A 134 7.65 15.48 4.68
N HIS A 135 8.45 14.66 4.00
CA HIS A 135 9.09 13.49 4.60
C HIS A 135 10.10 13.88 5.68
N GLU A 136 10.87 14.94 5.48
CA GLU A 136 11.79 15.52 6.48
C GLU A 136 11.04 15.99 7.74
N ASN A 137 9.81 16.49 7.57
CA ASN A 137 8.92 16.90 8.66
C ASN A 137 8.03 15.75 9.20
N GLY A 138 8.29 14.50 8.81
CA GLY A 138 7.55 13.32 9.31
C GLY A 138 6.09 13.22 8.80
N VAL A 139 5.77 13.91 7.71
CA VAL A 139 4.46 13.91 7.07
C VAL A 139 4.52 13.07 5.79
N VAL A 140 3.52 12.21 5.59
CA VAL A 140 3.37 11.41 4.36
C VAL A 140 2.02 11.72 3.76
N HIS A 141 1.99 12.17 2.50
CA HIS A 141 0.77 12.61 1.82
C HIS A 141 -0.28 11.50 1.69
N ARG A 142 0.14 10.30 1.25
CA ARG A 142 -0.67 9.08 0.99
C ARG A 142 -1.71 9.16 -0.13
N ASP A 143 -2.19 10.35 -0.50
CA ASP A 143 -3.15 10.54 -1.61
C ASP A 143 -2.60 11.44 -2.73
N LEU A 144 -1.36 11.20 -3.18
CA LEU A 144 -0.78 12.00 -4.27
C LEU A 144 -1.36 11.54 -5.60
N LYS A 145 -2.13 12.42 -6.23
CA LYS A 145 -2.86 12.17 -7.49
C LYS A 145 -3.04 13.50 -8.27
N PRO A 146 -3.28 13.46 -9.59
CA PRO A 146 -3.38 14.67 -10.41
C PRO A 146 -4.36 15.73 -9.88
N GLU A 147 -5.49 15.31 -9.31
CA GLU A 147 -6.54 16.17 -8.76
C GLU A 147 -6.08 16.98 -7.54
N ASN A 148 -4.99 16.55 -6.90
CA ASN A 148 -4.38 17.21 -5.74
C ASN A 148 -3.16 18.07 -6.13
N LEU A 149 -2.90 18.25 -7.42
CA LEU A 149 -1.79 19.05 -7.96
C LEU A 149 -2.37 20.28 -8.65
N LEU A 150 -2.34 21.42 -7.96
CA LEU A 150 -3.00 22.66 -8.39
C LEU A 150 -1.97 23.75 -8.68
N TYR A 151 -2.22 24.60 -9.67
CA TYR A 151 -1.41 25.80 -9.86
C TYR A 151 -1.91 26.94 -8.98
N ALA A 152 -0.98 27.73 -8.43
CA ALA A 152 -1.34 28.87 -7.58
C ALA A 152 -2.27 29.86 -8.29
N ASP A 153 -2.01 30.15 -9.56
CA ASP A 153 -2.77 31.07 -10.39
C ASP A 153 -2.58 30.73 -11.89
N LEU A 154 -3.17 31.55 -12.77
CA LEU A 154 -3.17 31.33 -14.22
C LEU A 154 -1.86 31.76 -14.92
N SER A 155 -0.88 32.32 -14.20
CA SER A 155 0.38 32.78 -14.79
C SER A 155 1.19 31.62 -15.38
N PRO A 156 1.88 31.79 -16.52
CA PRO A 156 2.61 30.70 -17.19
C PRO A 156 3.66 30.01 -16.31
N ASP A 157 4.21 30.74 -15.35
CA ASP A 157 5.23 30.38 -14.37
C ASP A 157 4.67 30.13 -12.96
N ALA A 158 3.34 30.05 -12.82
CA ALA A 158 2.68 29.77 -11.55
C ALA A 158 3.29 28.53 -10.86
N PRO A 159 3.62 28.61 -9.56
CA PRO A 159 4.14 27.46 -8.83
C PRO A 159 3.06 26.38 -8.72
N LEU A 160 3.49 25.12 -8.88
CA LEU A 160 2.66 23.97 -8.61
C LEU A 160 2.56 23.76 -7.10
N LYS A 161 1.35 23.60 -6.58
CA LYS A 161 1.06 23.37 -5.18
C LYS A 161 0.37 22.03 -5.01
N ILE A 162 0.92 21.22 -4.11
CA ILE A 162 0.25 20.01 -3.65
C ILE A 162 -0.83 20.43 -2.64
N GLY A 163 -2.02 19.85 -2.77
CA GLY A 163 -3.16 20.05 -1.86
C GLY A 163 -3.62 18.75 -1.20
N ASP A 164 -4.60 18.84 -0.29
CA ASP A 164 -5.25 17.69 0.37
C ASP A 164 -4.37 16.77 1.23
N PHE A 165 -3.51 17.36 2.07
CA PHE A 165 -2.66 16.63 3.02
C PHE A 165 -3.40 16.07 4.25
N GLY A 166 -4.68 16.40 4.41
CA GLY A 166 -5.39 16.32 5.70
C GLY A 166 -6.05 14.98 6.01
N LEU A 167 -6.40 14.15 5.02
CA LEU A 167 -7.42 13.11 5.28
C LEU A 167 -6.83 11.78 5.76
N SER A 168 -5.77 11.28 5.13
CA SER A 168 -5.32 9.88 5.31
C SER A 168 -4.54 9.60 6.59
N LYS A 169 -4.07 10.63 7.30
CA LYS A 169 -3.40 10.49 8.60
C LYS A 169 -4.34 10.79 9.77
N ILE A 170 -5.20 11.82 9.62
CA ILE A 170 -6.18 12.23 10.63
C ILE A 170 -7.28 11.17 10.85
N ALA A 171 -7.69 10.45 9.80
CA ALA A 171 -8.78 9.46 9.89
C ALA A 171 -8.34 8.05 10.35
N GLU A 172 -7.09 7.67 10.08
CA GLU A 172 -6.52 6.35 10.40
C GLU A 172 -5.37 6.47 11.42
N VAL A 173 -5.71 6.48 12.70
CA VAL A 173 -4.73 6.23 13.77
C VAL A 173 -5.08 4.92 14.47
N GLU A 174 -5.00 3.84 13.72
CA GLU A 174 -4.47 2.62 14.30
C GLU A 174 -3.01 2.57 13.84
N GLN A 175 -2.06 2.49 14.78
CA GLN A 175 -0.66 2.20 14.45
C GLN A 175 -0.65 0.84 13.73
N LYS A 176 -0.80 0.83 12.40
CA LYS A 176 -0.55 -0.36 11.60
C LYS A 176 0.92 -0.65 11.85
N LYS A 177 1.18 -1.68 12.67
CA LYS A 177 2.49 -2.30 12.86
C LYS A 177 3.16 -2.31 11.49
N LYS A 178 4.42 -1.85 11.42
CA LYS A 178 5.24 -1.84 10.19
C LYS A 178 4.83 -3.04 9.37
N ARG A 179 4.30 -2.83 8.15
CA ARG A 179 3.95 -3.93 7.25
C ARG A 179 5.23 -4.74 7.07
N THR A 180 5.38 -5.79 7.84
CA THR A 180 6.40 -6.79 7.61
C THR A 180 6.08 -7.34 6.23
N PHE A 181 7.07 -7.42 5.34
CA PHE A 181 6.93 -8.16 4.10
C PHE A 181 6.18 -9.46 4.41
N ARG A 182 5.17 -9.80 3.60
CA ARG A 182 4.41 -11.04 3.77
C ARG A 182 5.40 -12.20 3.71
N LYS A 183 5.86 -12.67 4.86
CA LYS A 183 6.65 -13.87 4.97
C LYS A 183 5.73 -15.04 4.66
N PHE A 184 6.26 -16.00 3.93
CA PHE A 184 5.54 -17.25 3.72
C PHE A 184 5.32 -17.92 5.08
N THR A 185 4.07 -18.25 5.37
CA THR A 185 3.70 -19.05 6.54
C THR A 185 3.04 -20.34 6.06
N TYR A 186 3.49 -21.47 6.60
CA TYR A 186 2.78 -22.74 6.46
C TYR A 186 1.94 -22.97 7.69
N ARG A 187 0.60 -22.86 7.56
CA ARG A 187 -0.34 -23.01 8.68
C ARG A 187 -0.01 -22.11 9.89
N GLY A 188 0.42 -20.88 9.63
CA GLY A 188 0.76 -19.90 10.66
C GLY A 188 2.19 -20.00 11.21
N VAL A 189 3.04 -20.86 10.64
CA VAL A 189 4.44 -21.03 11.02
C VAL A 189 5.36 -20.51 9.92
N ASP A 190 6.31 -19.64 10.25
CA ASP A 190 7.30 -19.09 9.32
C ASP A 190 8.27 -20.17 8.83
N LEU A 191 8.85 -19.98 7.62
CA LEU A 191 9.79 -20.94 7.03
C LEU A 191 11.02 -21.22 7.92
N ASP A 192 11.61 -20.19 8.52
CA ASP A 192 12.78 -20.34 9.40
C ASP A 192 12.42 -21.24 10.60
N GLN A 193 11.25 -21.01 11.18
CA GLN A 193 10.74 -21.83 12.27
C GLN A 193 10.44 -23.27 11.82
N LEU A 194 9.94 -23.50 10.59
CA LEU A 194 9.75 -24.85 10.05
C LEU A 194 11.06 -25.62 9.84
N LEU A 195 12.17 -24.92 9.60
CA LEU A 195 13.50 -25.53 9.45
C LEU A 195 14.07 -25.98 10.81
N ASP A 196 13.75 -25.24 11.88
CA ASP A 196 14.23 -25.51 13.23
C ASP A 196 13.33 -26.49 14.02
N MET A 197 12.10 -26.73 13.55
CA MET A 197 11.16 -27.65 14.19
C MET A 197 11.61 -29.11 14.14
N SER A 198 11.23 -29.88 15.18
CA SER A 198 11.43 -31.32 15.16
C SER A 198 10.56 -32.00 14.10
N TYR A 199 10.99 -33.17 13.61
CA TYR A 199 10.24 -33.92 12.60
C TYR A 199 8.83 -34.30 13.10
N GLU A 200 8.67 -34.58 14.39
CA GLU A 200 7.38 -34.88 15.00
C GLU A 200 6.44 -33.67 14.99
N GLN A 201 6.95 -32.48 15.31
CA GLN A 201 6.19 -31.22 15.25
C GLN A 201 5.79 -30.88 13.81
N LEU A 202 6.73 -31.01 12.87
CA LEU A 202 6.46 -30.80 11.44
C LEU A 202 5.36 -31.74 10.92
N MET A 203 5.35 -32.98 11.38
CA MET A 203 4.33 -33.96 10.98
C MET A 203 2.92 -33.63 11.47
N GLN A 204 2.78 -32.93 12.60
CA GLN A 204 1.47 -32.45 13.09
C GLN A 204 0.89 -31.35 12.19
N LEU A 205 1.76 -30.58 11.52
CA LEU A 205 1.35 -29.54 10.58
C LEU A 205 0.88 -30.12 9.24
N TYR A 206 1.37 -31.29 8.84
CA TYR A 206 1.01 -31.89 7.55
C TYR A 206 -0.40 -32.48 7.51
N SER A 207 -0.98 -32.52 6.31
CA SER A 207 -2.26 -33.20 6.06
C SER A 207 -2.14 -34.71 6.35
N ALA A 208 -3.28 -35.35 6.61
CA ALA A 208 -3.34 -36.76 7.01
C ALA A 208 -2.59 -37.70 6.05
N ARG A 209 -2.61 -37.44 4.74
CA ARG A 209 -1.93 -38.26 3.73
C ARG A 209 -0.41 -38.24 3.91
N GLN A 210 0.17 -37.05 3.98
CA GLN A 210 1.61 -36.85 4.16
C GLN A 210 2.07 -37.38 5.51
N ARG A 211 1.33 -37.08 6.58
CA ARG A 211 1.62 -37.57 7.93
C ARG A 211 1.68 -39.10 7.99
N ARG A 212 0.72 -39.81 7.38
CA ARG A 212 0.73 -41.29 7.31
C ARG A 212 1.94 -41.83 6.55
N ARG A 213 2.38 -41.15 5.48
CA ARG A 213 3.57 -41.55 4.72
C ARG A 213 4.85 -41.34 5.53
N LEU A 214 4.98 -40.20 6.20
CA LEU A 214 6.14 -39.87 7.03
C LEU A 214 6.24 -40.76 8.28
N ASN A 215 5.11 -41.19 8.85
CA ASN A 215 5.06 -42.16 9.95
C ASN A 215 5.59 -43.55 9.55
N ARG A 216 5.50 -43.92 8.27
CA ARG A 216 6.07 -45.17 7.75
C ARG A 216 7.58 -45.06 7.47
N GLY A 217 8.16 -43.88 7.67
CA GLY A 217 9.56 -43.58 7.38
C GLY A 217 9.85 -43.33 5.90
N LEU A 218 10.92 -42.58 5.65
CA LEU A 218 11.49 -42.38 4.32
C LEU A 218 12.36 -43.59 3.96
N ARG A 219 12.28 -44.08 2.72
CA ARG A 219 13.15 -45.20 2.29
C ARG A 219 14.55 -44.66 1.97
N ARG A 220 15.52 -45.58 1.85
CA ARG A 220 16.94 -45.25 1.56
C ARG A 220 17.13 -44.32 0.36
N LYS A 221 16.33 -44.49 -0.69
CA LYS A 221 16.40 -43.65 -1.91
C LYS A 221 16.01 -42.19 -1.65
N GLN A 222 15.01 -41.94 -0.81
CA GLN A 222 14.58 -40.59 -0.40
C GLN A 222 15.65 -39.91 0.46
N HIS A 223 16.27 -40.63 1.41
CA HIS A 223 17.40 -40.10 2.17
C HIS A 223 18.60 -39.74 1.30
N SER A 224 18.91 -40.58 0.29
CA SER A 224 19.97 -40.28 -0.68
C SER A 224 19.68 -39.02 -1.49
N LEU A 225 18.42 -38.81 -1.90
CA LEU A 225 18.00 -37.58 -2.58
C LEU A 225 18.21 -36.34 -1.70
N LEU A 226 17.76 -36.38 -0.44
CA LEU A 226 17.97 -35.26 0.50
C LEU A 226 19.45 -34.95 0.70
N LYS A 227 20.31 -35.98 0.84
CA LYS A 227 21.76 -35.79 0.96
C LYS A 227 22.36 -35.11 -0.28
N ARG A 228 21.91 -35.49 -1.49
CA ARG A 228 22.34 -34.86 -2.76
C ARG A 228 21.88 -33.40 -2.86
N LEU A 229 20.66 -33.10 -2.42
CA LEU A 229 20.14 -31.73 -2.40
C LEU A 229 20.89 -30.83 -1.42
N ARG A 230 21.18 -31.34 -0.21
CA ARG A 230 22.01 -30.62 0.78
C ARG A 230 23.41 -30.34 0.24
N LYS A 231 24.01 -31.30 -0.45
CA LYS A 231 25.32 -31.14 -1.10
C LYS A 231 25.29 -30.04 -2.17
N ALA A 232 24.33 -30.12 -3.10
CA ALA A 232 24.17 -29.12 -4.16
C ALA A 232 23.92 -27.70 -3.62
N LYS A 233 23.15 -27.57 -2.53
CA LYS A 233 22.89 -26.28 -1.86
C LYS A 233 24.12 -25.72 -1.16
N LYS A 234 25.02 -26.57 -0.65
CA LYS A 234 26.27 -26.15 0.00
C LYS A 234 27.37 -25.75 -1.00
N GLU A 235 27.41 -26.41 -2.15
CA GLU A 235 28.41 -26.17 -3.20
C GLU A 235 28.05 -24.99 -4.11
N ALA A 236 26.83 -24.46 -4.03
CA ALA A 236 26.37 -23.32 -4.81
C ALA A 236 27.06 -22.01 -4.38
N PRO A 237 27.58 -21.19 -5.32
CA PRO A 237 28.08 -19.86 -5.04
C PRO A 237 27.01 -18.94 -4.42
N PRO A 238 27.40 -17.97 -3.57
CA PRO A 238 26.46 -16.98 -3.05
C PRO A 238 25.74 -16.27 -4.21
N MET A 239 24.40 -16.23 -4.17
CA MET A 239 23.51 -15.58 -5.16
C MET A 239 23.22 -16.38 -6.45
N GLU A 240 23.80 -17.57 -6.65
CA GLU A 240 23.47 -18.45 -7.77
C GLU A 240 22.53 -19.60 -7.38
N LYS A 241 21.76 -20.10 -8.36
CA LYS A 241 20.85 -21.23 -8.14
C LYS A 241 21.66 -22.54 -8.06
N PRO A 242 21.38 -23.43 -7.08
CA PRO A 242 22.05 -24.72 -6.97
C PRO A 242 21.94 -25.60 -8.22
N GLU A 243 22.91 -26.49 -8.42
CA GLU A 243 22.90 -27.46 -9.53
C GLU A 243 21.63 -28.34 -9.48
N VAL A 244 21.05 -28.60 -10.65
CA VAL A 244 19.79 -29.36 -10.78
C VAL A 244 20.00 -30.83 -10.41
N VAL A 245 19.40 -31.26 -9.31
CA VAL A 245 19.44 -32.66 -8.87
C VAL A 245 18.32 -33.46 -9.55
N LYS A 246 18.69 -34.33 -10.49
CA LYS A 246 17.74 -35.21 -11.21
C LYS A 246 17.25 -36.38 -10.33
N THR A 247 15.94 -36.64 -10.36
CA THR A 247 15.28 -37.71 -9.60
C THR A 247 14.06 -38.31 -10.31
N HIS A 248 13.84 -39.60 -10.08
CA HIS A 248 12.61 -40.32 -10.47
C HIS A 248 11.62 -40.45 -9.30
N LEU A 249 11.99 -39.98 -8.09
CA LEU A 249 11.19 -40.10 -6.88
C LEU A 249 10.04 -39.08 -6.86
N ARG A 250 9.02 -39.33 -7.67
CA ARG A 250 7.82 -38.49 -7.76
C ARG A 250 6.95 -38.57 -6.50
N ASP A 251 7.10 -39.64 -5.71
CA ASP A 251 6.43 -39.88 -4.43
C ASP A 251 7.12 -39.20 -3.23
N MET A 252 8.17 -38.42 -3.47
CA MET A 252 8.86 -37.66 -2.43
C MET A 252 7.98 -36.48 -1.99
N ILE A 253 7.76 -36.36 -0.68
CA ILE A 253 7.10 -35.20 -0.05
C ILE A 253 8.13 -34.09 0.06
N ILE A 254 7.74 -32.87 -0.31
CA ILE A 254 8.60 -31.69 -0.19
C ILE A 254 8.69 -31.28 1.29
N LEU A 255 9.89 -31.40 1.84
CA LEU A 255 10.22 -30.99 3.20
C LEU A 255 10.74 -29.53 3.23
N PRO A 256 10.67 -28.82 4.38
CA PRO A 256 11.14 -27.44 4.48
C PRO A 256 12.60 -27.26 4.07
N GLU A 257 13.45 -28.24 4.39
CA GLU A 257 14.88 -28.23 4.01
C GLU A 257 15.14 -28.25 2.50
N MET A 258 14.16 -28.69 1.69
CA MET A 258 14.28 -28.74 0.24
C MET A 258 14.07 -27.38 -0.42
N VAL A 259 13.52 -26.40 0.31
CA VAL A 259 13.25 -25.05 -0.21
C VAL A 259 14.54 -24.37 -0.69
N GLY A 260 14.46 -23.76 -1.88
CA GLY A 260 15.59 -23.14 -2.58
C GLY A 260 16.46 -24.11 -3.38
N SER A 261 16.11 -25.40 -3.44
CA SER A 261 16.82 -26.38 -4.28
C SER A 261 16.21 -26.46 -5.68
N MET A 262 17.04 -26.78 -6.68
CA MET A 262 16.60 -27.11 -8.03
C MET A 262 16.48 -28.62 -8.19
N VAL A 263 15.26 -29.11 -8.47
CA VAL A 263 14.98 -30.55 -8.61
C VAL A 263 14.49 -30.86 -10.01
N GLY A 264 15.21 -31.72 -10.72
CA GLY A 264 14.77 -32.27 -12.00
C GLY A 264 13.86 -33.47 -11.77
N VAL A 265 12.54 -33.31 -11.91
CA VAL A 265 11.57 -34.40 -11.72
C VAL A 265 11.26 -35.04 -13.07
N TYR A 266 11.46 -36.36 -13.17
CA TYR A 266 11.16 -37.09 -14.41
C TYR A 266 9.65 -37.19 -14.66
N ASN A 267 9.17 -36.75 -15.83
CA ASN A 267 7.74 -36.81 -16.21
C ASN A 267 7.38 -38.00 -17.13
N GLY A 268 8.35 -38.87 -17.46
CA GLY A 268 8.17 -39.97 -18.42
C GLY A 268 8.86 -39.74 -19.76
N LYS A 269 9.25 -38.50 -20.08
CA LYS A 269 10.01 -38.15 -21.30
C LYS A 269 11.25 -37.31 -21.00
N THR A 270 11.11 -36.30 -20.15
CA THR A 270 12.17 -35.36 -19.81
C THR A 270 12.21 -35.11 -18.30
N PHE A 271 13.31 -34.53 -17.82
CA PHE A 271 13.41 -34.02 -16.45
C PHE A 271 12.90 -32.57 -16.44
N ASN A 272 11.72 -32.35 -15.88
CA ASN A 272 11.21 -31.00 -15.68
C ASN A 272 11.96 -30.36 -14.50
N GLN A 273 12.54 -29.17 -14.71
CA GLN A 273 13.26 -28.46 -13.67
C GLN A 273 12.26 -27.71 -12.80
N VAL A 274 12.21 -28.05 -11.52
CA VAL A 274 11.31 -27.46 -10.54
C VAL A 274 12.16 -26.80 -9.45
N GLU A 275 12.01 -25.48 -9.33
CA GLU A 275 12.55 -24.72 -8.20
C GLU A 275 11.61 -24.90 -6.99
N ILE A 276 12.13 -25.46 -5.90
CA ILE A 276 11.31 -25.73 -4.72
C ILE A 276 11.04 -24.44 -3.95
N LYS A 277 9.80 -23.95 -4.04
CA LYS A 277 9.30 -22.78 -3.32
C LYS A 277 8.68 -23.16 -1.97
N PRO A 278 8.62 -22.23 -1.00
CA PRO A 278 8.00 -22.48 0.30
C PRO A 278 6.55 -22.98 0.20
N GLU A 279 5.78 -22.47 -0.77
CA GLU A 279 4.38 -22.84 -1.04
C GLU A 279 4.19 -24.33 -1.39
N MET A 280 5.27 -25.00 -1.78
CA MET A 280 5.24 -26.40 -2.21
C MET A 280 5.44 -27.37 -1.04
N ILE A 281 5.72 -26.88 0.17
CA ILE A 281 5.92 -27.70 1.36
C ILE A 281 4.68 -28.57 1.62
N GLY A 282 4.90 -29.88 1.83
CA GLY A 282 3.83 -30.85 2.04
C GLY A 282 3.17 -31.37 0.75
N HIS A 283 3.51 -30.85 -0.43
CA HIS A 283 3.10 -31.46 -1.70
C HIS A 283 4.07 -32.55 -2.13
N TYR A 284 3.64 -33.41 -3.07
CA TYR A 284 4.51 -34.40 -3.70
C TYR A 284 5.25 -33.82 -4.91
N LEU A 285 6.52 -34.17 -5.10
CA LEU A 285 7.30 -33.71 -6.26
C LEU A 285 6.61 -34.00 -7.59
N GLY A 286 5.90 -35.12 -7.70
CA GLY A 286 5.16 -35.50 -8.91
C GLY A 286 4.03 -34.55 -9.30
N GLU A 287 3.48 -33.77 -8.37
CA GLU A 287 2.41 -32.80 -8.63
C GLU A 287 2.89 -31.62 -9.48
N PHE A 288 4.17 -31.25 -9.36
CA PHE A 288 4.80 -30.15 -10.10
C PHE A 288 5.43 -30.60 -11.42
N SER A 289 5.33 -31.88 -11.73
CA SER A 289 5.83 -32.48 -12.97
C SER A 289 4.85 -33.54 -13.44
N ILE A 290 3.71 -33.08 -13.94
CA ILE A 290 2.63 -33.90 -14.49
C ILE A 290 3.11 -34.73 -15.69
N THR A 291 2.65 -35.97 -15.78
CA THR A 291 3.03 -36.90 -16.87
C THR A 291 2.19 -36.76 -18.12
N TYR A 292 1.15 -35.94 -18.06
CA TYR A 292 0.19 -35.75 -19.13
C TYR A 292 -0.01 -34.26 -19.37
N LYS A 293 -0.47 -33.92 -20.58
CA LYS A 293 -0.91 -32.56 -20.92
C LYS A 293 -2.39 -32.45 -20.55
N PRO A 294 -2.78 -31.64 -19.55
CA PRO A 294 -4.18 -31.50 -19.18
C PRO A 294 -4.96 -30.84 -20.31
N VAL A 295 -6.12 -31.41 -20.64
CA VAL A 295 -7.05 -30.81 -21.60
C VAL A 295 -7.65 -29.58 -20.94
N LYS A 296 -7.34 -28.40 -21.47
CA LYS A 296 -7.97 -27.15 -21.05
C LYS A 296 -9.15 -26.89 -21.98
N HIS A 297 -10.36 -26.97 -21.44
CA HIS A 297 -11.52 -26.41 -22.15
C HIS A 297 -11.40 -24.88 -22.07
N GLY A 298 -11.47 -24.21 -23.23
CA GLY A 298 -11.59 -22.76 -23.26
C GLY A 298 -12.85 -22.32 -22.51
N ARG A 299 -12.87 -21.07 -22.03
CA ARG A 299 -14.15 -20.46 -21.61
C ARG A 299 -15.12 -20.57 -22.78
N PRO A 300 -16.42 -20.85 -22.56
CA PRO A 300 -17.41 -20.70 -23.61
C PRO A 300 -17.20 -19.35 -24.27
N GLY A 301 -16.97 -19.33 -25.57
CA GLY A 301 -16.82 -18.08 -26.30
C GLY A 301 -18.05 -17.21 -26.01
N ILE A 302 -17.81 -15.97 -25.62
CA ILE A 302 -18.86 -14.94 -25.65
C ILE A 302 -19.39 -14.95 -27.09
N GLY A 303 -20.63 -15.39 -27.29
CA GLY A 303 -21.24 -15.61 -28.62
C GLY A 303 -21.72 -17.04 -28.92
N ALA A 304 -21.37 -18.06 -28.12
CA ALA A 304 -21.81 -19.44 -28.37
C ALA A 304 -23.24 -19.75 -27.87
N THR A 305 -23.82 -18.88 -27.02
CA THR A 305 -25.21 -18.97 -26.58
C THR A 305 -25.95 -17.69 -26.93
N HIS A 306 -27.16 -17.84 -27.48
CA HIS A 306 -28.03 -16.77 -28.01
C HIS A 306 -28.43 -15.72 -26.94
N SER A 307 -28.12 -15.97 -25.66
CA SER A 307 -28.37 -15.08 -24.52
C SER A 307 -27.30 -14.00 -24.30
N SER A 308 -26.17 -14.04 -25.02
CA SER A 308 -25.04 -13.11 -24.82
C SER A 308 -25.06 -11.85 -25.71
N ARG A 309 -26.12 -11.59 -26.47
CA ARG A 309 -26.27 -10.38 -27.31
C ARG A 309 -26.61 -9.09 -26.55
N PHE A 310 -26.93 -9.18 -25.25
CA PHE A 310 -27.31 -8.03 -24.42
C PHE A 310 -26.36 -7.88 -23.24
N ILE A 311 -25.14 -7.43 -23.51
CA ILE A 311 -24.30 -6.82 -22.47
C ILE A 311 -23.85 -5.46 -23.03
N PRO A 312 -24.36 -4.34 -22.49
CA PRO A 312 -23.87 -3.02 -22.88
C PRO A 312 -22.44 -2.89 -22.34
N LEU A 313 -21.50 -2.62 -23.25
CA LEU A 313 -20.16 -2.19 -22.87
C LEU A 313 -20.30 -0.82 -22.19
N LYS A 314 -19.87 -0.74 -20.92
CA LYS A 314 -19.52 0.52 -20.24
C LYS A 314 -18.04 0.78 -20.47
#